data_AF-A0A5A5U3D9-F1
#
_entry.id   AF-A0A5A5U3D9-F1
#
_cell.length_a   1.000
_cell.length_b   1.000
_cell.length_c   1.000
_cell.angle_alpha   90.00
_cell.angle_beta   90.00
_cell.angle_gamma   90.00
#
_symmetry.space_group_name_H-M   'P 1'
#
loop_
_entity.id
_entity.type
_entity.pdbx_description
1 polymer ?
#
loop_
_entity_poly.entity_id
_entity_poly.type
_entity_poly.pdbx_seq_one_letter_code
_entity_poly.pdbx_strand_id
1 'polypeptide(L)'
;MIMNRCLENGCRELTTDKYCKRHEMIHKIDKQVQANRDKELKQLSKGYQESERHTRYVHSDRFDEIDGQFYQQYRWQKLSKQILMRDLYTCQICNHVQSRGESMIVDHIVKRRVNPELSYSESNLWTLCRTCHNKKSSLEDRLTNIEILSTDKDYWIKMLQ
;
A
#
# COMPACT_ATOMS: atom_id res chain seq x y z
N MET A 1 35.62 -38.76 -9.95
CA MET A 1 34.92 -37.46 -10.01
C MET A 1 34.71 -37.10 -11.46
N ILE A 2 33.49 -36.73 -11.86
CA ILE A 2 33.20 -36.27 -13.22
C ILE A 2 33.66 -34.81 -13.32
N MET A 3 34.56 -34.53 -14.26
CA MET A 3 35.03 -33.18 -14.56
C MET A 3 34.18 -32.60 -15.68
N ASN A 4 33.62 -31.40 -15.47
CA ASN A 4 32.83 -30.68 -16.46
C ASN A 4 33.58 -29.41 -16.88
N ARG A 5 33.25 -28.86 -18.06
CA ARG A 5 33.76 -27.52 -18.41
C ARG A 5 33.11 -26.46 -17.51
N CYS A 6 33.89 -25.45 -17.15
CA CYS A 6 33.40 -24.24 -16.51
C CYS A 6 32.24 -23.65 -17.34
N LEU A 7 31.16 -23.24 -16.66
CA LEU A 7 29.98 -22.64 -17.30
C LEU A 7 30.16 -21.19 -17.74
N GLU A 8 31.33 -20.59 -17.51
CA GLU A 8 31.60 -19.24 -17.99
C GLU A 8 31.75 -19.24 -19.52
N ASN A 9 31.09 -18.29 -20.19
CA ASN A 9 31.10 -18.19 -21.64
C ASN A 9 32.54 -18.08 -22.17
N GLY A 10 32.93 -19.03 -23.02
CA GLY A 10 34.27 -19.07 -23.62
C GLY A 10 35.37 -19.65 -22.72
N CYS A 11 35.08 -20.01 -21.47
CA CYS A 11 36.05 -20.69 -20.61
C CYS A 11 36.18 -22.17 -20.99
N ARG A 12 37.43 -22.65 -21.09
CA ARG A 12 37.73 -24.05 -21.45
C ARG A 12 38.27 -24.88 -20.29
N GLU A 13 38.38 -24.30 -19.09
CA GLU A 13 38.89 -25.00 -17.90
C GLU A 13 37.92 -26.09 -17.44
N LEU A 14 38.48 -27.24 -17.04
CA LEU A 14 37.73 -28.32 -16.41
C LEU A 14 37.65 -28.10 -14.90
N THR A 15 36.48 -28.35 -14.33
CA THR A 15 36.18 -28.16 -12.92
C THR A 15 35.22 -29.25 -12.43
N THR A 16 35.23 -29.51 -11.12
CA THR A 16 34.25 -30.34 -10.44
C THR A 16 32.98 -29.57 -10.09
N ASP A 17 33.06 -28.25 -10.07
CA ASP A 17 32.00 -27.33 -9.68
C ASP A 17 31.40 -26.60 -10.89
N LYS A 18 30.42 -25.73 -10.64
CA LYS A 18 29.75 -24.94 -11.70
C LYS A 18 30.73 -24.06 -12.48
N TYR A 19 31.70 -23.47 -11.77
CA TYR A 19 32.72 -22.59 -12.34
C TYR A 19 34.11 -23.08 -11.93
N CYS A 20 35.14 -22.72 -12.69
CA CYS A 20 36.50 -22.88 -12.22
C CYS A 20 36.79 -21.89 -11.09
N LYS A 21 37.83 -22.15 -10.28
CA LYS A 21 38.18 -21.31 -9.12
C LYS A 21 38.31 -19.83 -9.48
N ARG A 22 38.85 -19.53 -10.67
CA ARG A 22 38.97 -18.17 -11.19
C ARG A 22 37.60 -17.52 -11.40
N HIS A 23 36.69 -18.18 -12.12
CA HIS A 23 35.37 -17.62 -12.39
C HIS A 23 34.47 -17.63 -11.16
N GLU A 24 34.62 -18.59 -10.27
CA GLU A 24 33.97 -18.57 -8.97
C GLU A 24 34.37 -17.31 -8.17
N MET A 25 35.66 -16.95 -8.19
CA MET A 25 36.14 -15.72 -7.55
C MET A 25 35.59 -14.45 -8.23
N ILE A 26 35.55 -14.41 -9.56
CA ILE A 26 34.96 -13.29 -10.31
C ILE A 26 33.47 -13.12 -9.95
N HIS A 27 32.69 -14.20 -10.01
CA HIS A 27 31.27 -14.17 -9.65
C HIS A 27 31.03 -13.77 -8.19
N LYS A 28 31.92 -14.15 -7.27
CA LYS A 28 31.86 -13.70 -5.87
C LYS A 28 32.12 -12.20 -5.75
N ILE A 29 33.12 -11.68 -6.47
CA ILE A 29 33.45 -10.24 -6.49
C ILE A 29 32.29 -9.45 -7.10
N ASP A 30 31.77 -9.85 -8.25
CA ASP A 30 30.67 -9.17 -8.93
C ASP A 30 29.42 -9.11 -8.04
N LYS A 31 29.09 -10.23 -7.36
CA LYS A 31 27.99 -10.27 -6.40
C LYS A 31 28.21 -9.30 -5.23
N GLN A 32 29.44 -9.19 -4.73
CA GLN A 32 29.80 -8.25 -3.65
C GLN A 32 29.68 -6.79 -4.11
N VAL A 33 30.15 -6.48 -5.32
CA VAL A 33 30.09 -5.14 -5.93
C VAL A 33 28.64 -4.73 -6.15
N GLN A 34 27.79 -5.61 -6.69
CA GLN A 34 26.36 -5.34 -6.86
C GLN A 34 25.67 -5.07 -5.51
N ALA A 35 25.91 -5.93 -4.51
CA ALA A 35 25.32 -5.75 -3.18
C ALA A 35 25.75 -4.43 -2.49
N ASN A 36 26.99 -3.98 -2.70
CA ASN A 36 27.47 -2.70 -2.18
C ASN A 36 26.82 -1.52 -2.91
N ARG A 37 26.69 -1.60 -4.23
CA ARG A 37 26.01 -0.58 -5.05
C ARG A 37 24.55 -0.42 -4.67
N ASP A 38 23.86 -1.54 -4.43
CA ASP A 38 22.48 -1.53 -3.94
C ASP A 38 22.39 -0.82 -2.59
N LYS A 39 23.28 -1.14 -1.64
CA LYS A 39 23.34 -0.46 -0.33
C LYS A 39 23.57 1.04 -0.45
N GLU A 40 24.46 1.46 -1.35
CA GLU A 40 24.77 2.88 -1.58
C GLU A 40 23.56 3.63 -2.18
N LEU A 41 22.86 3.00 -3.14
CA LEU A 41 21.58 3.52 -3.68
C LEU A 41 20.51 3.64 -2.60
N LYS A 42 20.42 2.68 -1.66
CA LYS A 42 19.49 2.77 -0.51
C LYS A 42 19.78 3.98 0.39
N GLN A 43 21.06 4.33 0.54
CA GLN A 43 21.50 5.42 1.42
C GLN A 43 21.30 6.79 0.77
N LEU A 44 21.51 6.92 -0.54
CA LEU A 44 21.49 8.21 -1.25
C LEU A 44 20.11 8.70 -1.64
N SER A 45 19.13 7.82 -1.80
CA SER A 45 17.86 8.17 -2.43
C SER A 45 16.71 8.28 -1.43
N LYS A 46 16.30 9.52 -1.12
CA LYS A 46 15.04 9.82 -0.42
C LYS A 46 13.86 9.15 -1.13
N GLY A 47 13.88 9.13 -2.47
CA GLY A 47 12.90 8.44 -3.30
C GLY A 47 12.95 6.92 -3.17
N TYR A 48 14.10 6.32 -2.86
CA TYR A 48 14.22 4.88 -2.58
C TYR A 48 13.55 4.53 -1.26
N GLN A 49 13.80 5.32 -0.19
CA GLN A 49 13.11 5.14 1.09
C GLN A 49 11.58 5.33 0.95
N GLU A 50 11.15 6.27 0.12
CA GLU A 50 9.74 6.51 -0.20
C GLU A 50 9.15 5.34 -1.01
N SER A 51 9.90 4.81 -1.98
CA SER A 51 9.51 3.64 -2.79
C SER A 51 9.47 2.35 -1.95
N GLU A 52 10.37 2.17 -0.99
CA GLU A 52 10.35 1.06 -0.03
C GLU A 52 9.17 1.17 0.94
N ARG A 53 8.83 2.39 1.38
CA ARG A 53 7.60 2.62 2.19
C ARG A 53 6.35 2.33 1.38
N HIS A 54 6.31 2.75 0.12
CA HIS A 54 5.20 2.47 -0.79
C HIS A 54 5.08 0.98 -1.08
N THR A 55 6.18 0.29 -1.40
CA THR A 55 6.17 -1.17 -1.60
C THR A 55 5.82 -1.92 -0.32
N ARG A 56 6.32 -1.53 0.86
CA ARG A 56 5.87 -2.12 2.14
C ARG A 56 4.40 -1.85 2.42
N TYR A 57 3.86 -0.69 2.08
CA TYR A 57 2.43 -0.40 2.21
C TYR A 57 1.61 -1.29 1.26
N VAL A 58 2.03 -1.39 0.00
CA VAL A 58 1.40 -2.21 -1.05
C VAL A 58 1.55 -3.72 -0.80
N HIS A 59 2.60 -4.16 -0.10
CA HIS A 59 2.86 -5.59 0.22
C HIS A 59 2.51 -5.94 1.67
N SER A 60 1.92 -5.01 2.43
CA SER A 60 1.34 -5.34 3.73
C SER A 60 -0.03 -5.96 3.53
N ASP A 61 -0.49 -6.77 4.49
CA ASP A 61 -1.88 -7.28 4.61
C ASP A 61 -2.97 -6.17 4.65
N ARG A 62 -2.59 -4.91 4.43
CA ARG A 62 -3.45 -3.74 4.24
C ARG A 62 -3.85 -3.52 2.78
N PHE A 63 -3.17 -4.14 1.82
CA PHE A 63 -3.46 -4.02 0.39
C PHE A 63 -3.80 -5.40 -0.17
N ASP A 64 -4.91 -5.98 0.28
CA ASP A 64 -5.46 -7.16 -0.37
C ASP A 64 -5.78 -6.83 -1.83
N GLU A 65 -5.53 -7.78 -2.73
CA GLU A 65 -5.85 -7.73 -4.18
C GLU A 65 -7.33 -7.40 -4.47
N ILE A 66 -8.18 -7.41 -3.43
CA ILE A 66 -9.60 -7.09 -3.38
C ILE A 66 -9.87 -5.58 -3.31
N ASP A 67 -8.94 -4.76 -2.79
CA ASP A 67 -9.18 -3.35 -2.46
C ASP A 67 -9.07 -2.41 -3.68
N GLY A 68 -8.03 -2.59 -4.49
CA GLY A 68 -7.82 -1.75 -5.68
C GLY A 68 -8.91 -1.91 -6.74
N GLN A 69 -9.35 -3.16 -6.98
CA GLN A 69 -10.38 -3.45 -7.97
C GLN A 69 -11.76 -2.92 -7.53
N PHE A 70 -12.09 -2.98 -6.24
CA PHE A 70 -13.36 -2.49 -5.69
C PHE A 70 -13.60 -1.01 -6.05
N TYR A 71 -12.61 -0.15 -5.80
CA TYR A 71 -12.76 1.29 -6.06
C TYR A 71 -12.80 1.63 -7.56
N GLN A 72 -12.32 0.74 -8.42
CA GLN A 72 -12.41 0.90 -9.87
C GLN A 72 -13.78 0.47 -10.44
N GLN A 73 -14.59 -0.28 -9.68
CA GLN A 73 -15.89 -0.74 -10.16
C GLN A 73 -16.84 0.43 -10.44
N TYR A 74 -17.54 0.37 -11.57
CA TYR A 74 -18.55 1.37 -11.94
C TYR A 74 -19.60 1.58 -10.84
N ARG A 75 -20.00 0.49 -10.17
CA ARG A 75 -20.95 0.53 -9.05
C ARG A 75 -20.46 1.43 -7.92
N TRP A 76 -19.20 1.28 -7.50
CA TRP A 76 -18.60 2.15 -6.49
C TRP A 76 -18.51 3.60 -6.98
N GLN A 77 -17.96 3.84 -8.17
CA GLN A 77 -17.83 5.21 -8.70
C GLN A 77 -19.17 5.96 -8.77
N LYS A 78 -20.24 5.27 -9.17
CA LYS A 78 -21.60 5.83 -9.19
C LYS A 78 -22.08 6.14 -7.77
N LEU A 79 -21.95 5.19 -6.85
CA LEU A 79 -22.36 5.35 -5.45
C LEU A 79 -21.59 6.47 -4.76
N SER A 80 -20.26 6.53 -4.90
CA SER A 80 -19.45 7.60 -4.30
C SER A 80 -19.87 8.98 -4.79
N LYS A 81 -20.18 9.13 -6.09
CA LYS A 81 -20.74 10.41 -6.60
C LYS A 81 -22.07 10.75 -5.92
N GLN A 82 -22.94 9.77 -5.70
CA GLN A 82 -24.21 9.99 -4.98
C GLN A 82 -23.98 10.42 -3.53
N ILE A 83 -23.04 9.78 -2.82
CA ILE A 83 -22.68 10.15 -1.44
C ILE A 83 -22.09 11.55 -1.36
N LEU A 84 -21.21 11.92 -2.30
CA LEU A 84 -20.65 13.28 -2.38
C LEU A 84 -21.74 14.34 -2.60
N MET A 85 -22.70 14.05 -3.49
CA MET A 85 -23.84 14.95 -3.73
C MET A 85 -24.77 15.03 -2.51
N ARG A 86 -25.07 13.90 -1.86
CA ARG A 86 -25.86 13.83 -0.61
C ARG A 86 -25.26 14.72 0.47
N ASP A 87 -23.94 14.63 0.63
CA ASP A 87 -23.20 15.37 1.66
C ASP A 87 -22.83 16.80 1.22
N LEU A 88 -23.32 17.26 0.06
CA LEU A 88 -23.01 18.57 -0.52
C LEU A 88 -21.50 18.87 -0.58
N TYR A 89 -20.70 17.84 -0.88
CA TYR A 89 -19.24 17.91 -0.89
C TYR A 89 -18.63 18.48 0.41
N THR A 90 -19.31 18.21 1.54
CA THR A 90 -18.95 18.72 2.87
C THR A 90 -18.46 17.59 3.76
N CYS A 91 -17.33 17.80 4.42
CA CYS A 91 -16.78 16.84 5.36
C CYS A 91 -17.75 16.61 6.53
N GLN A 92 -18.15 15.36 6.72
CA GLN A 92 -19.08 14.94 7.76
C GLN A 92 -18.49 14.93 9.18
N ILE A 93 -17.20 15.25 9.32
CA ILE A 93 -16.52 15.43 10.60
C ILE A 93 -16.33 16.93 10.88
N CYS A 94 -15.55 17.64 10.07
CA CYS A 94 -15.18 19.03 10.40
C CYS A 94 -16.05 20.10 9.72
N ASN A 95 -17.07 19.71 8.95
CA ASN A 95 -17.91 20.61 8.15
C ASN A 95 -17.15 21.43 7.08
N HIS A 96 -15.92 21.05 6.75
CA HIS A 96 -15.17 21.66 5.65
C HIS A 96 -15.85 21.40 4.31
N VAL A 97 -16.20 22.46 3.60
CA VAL A 97 -16.78 22.39 2.25
C VAL A 97 -15.64 22.37 1.22
N GLN A 98 -15.74 21.49 0.23
CA GLN A 98 -14.74 21.38 -0.84
C GLN A 98 -14.43 22.74 -1.49
N SER A 99 -13.16 23.11 -1.53
CA SER A 99 -12.67 24.29 -2.27
C SER A 99 -12.18 23.93 -3.68
N ARG A 100 -12.00 24.93 -4.54
CA ARG A 100 -11.51 24.72 -5.91
C ARG A 100 -10.14 24.04 -5.91
N GLY A 101 -10.05 22.89 -6.59
CA GLY A 101 -8.81 22.10 -6.67
C GLY A 101 -8.62 21.10 -5.53
N GLU A 102 -9.52 21.06 -4.55
CA GLU A 102 -9.53 20.02 -3.53
C GLU A 102 -10.38 18.82 -3.96
N SER A 103 -10.09 17.64 -3.41
CA SER A 103 -10.87 16.43 -3.61
C SER A 103 -11.39 15.91 -2.28
N MET A 104 -12.68 15.60 -2.22
CA MET A 104 -13.30 14.92 -1.10
C MET A 104 -13.22 13.40 -1.29
N ILE A 105 -13.16 12.67 -0.17
CA ILE A 105 -13.04 11.21 -0.15
C ILE A 105 -14.33 10.63 0.41
N VAL A 106 -14.89 9.62 -0.27
CA VAL A 106 -15.96 8.81 0.32
C VAL A 106 -15.31 7.65 1.04
N ASP A 107 -15.53 7.58 2.34
CA ASP A 107 -14.94 6.59 3.24
C ASP A 107 -16.01 5.67 3.83
N HIS A 108 -15.60 4.53 4.39
CA HIS A 108 -16.49 3.63 5.12
C HIS A 108 -16.43 3.95 6.62
N ILE A 109 -17.57 4.10 7.29
CA ILE A 109 -17.64 4.32 8.75
C ILE A 109 -17.05 3.11 9.48
N VAL A 110 -17.57 1.91 9.17
CA VAL A 110 -16.98 0.61 9.50
C VAL A 110 -16.17 0.13 8.30
N LYS A 111 -14.86 -0.07 8.48
CA LYS A 111 -13.96 -0.50 7.40
C LYS A 111 -14.52 -1.69 6.62
N ARG A 112 -14.46 -1.61 5.29
CA ARG A 112 -14.93 -2.67 4.38
C ARG A 112 -14.33 -4.05 4.70
N ARG A 113 -13.04 -4.10 5.03
CA ARG A 113 -12.35 -5.36 5.40
C ARG A 113 -12.94 -6.04 6.64
N VAL A 114 -13.55 -5.26 7.53
CA VAL A 114 -14.13 -5.74 8.79
C VAL A 114 -15.57 -6.18 8.58
N ASN A 115 -16.33 -5.46 7.75
CA ASN A 115 -17.69 -5.87 7.37
C ASN A 115 -17.95 -5.64 5.86
N PRO A 116 -17.61 -6.63 5.01
CA PRO A 116 -17.76 -6.53 3.56
C PRO A 116 -19.22 -6.39 3.10
N GLU A 117 -20.20 -6.87 3.86
CA GLU A 117 -21.62 -6.76 3.51
C GLU A 117 -22.07 -5.28 3.46
N LEU A 118 -21.40 -4.40 4.22
CA LEU A 118 -21.69 -2.97 4.24
C LEU A 118 -20.96 -2.17 3.15
N SER A 119 -20.27 -2.82 2.21
CA SER A 119 -19.44 -2.16 1.18
C SER A 119 -20.18 -1.11 0.37
N TYR A 120 -21.45 -1.38 0.05
CA TYR A 120 -22.33 -0.53 -0.76
C TYR A 120 -23.48 0.07 0.04
N SER A 121 -23.46 -0.04 1.38
CA SER A 121 -24.51 0.51 2.22
C SER A 121 -24.30 2.01 2.40
N GLU A 122 -25.23 2.83 1.94
CA GLU A 122 -25.14 4.30 2.07
C GLU A 122 -25.03 4.78 3.53
N SER A 123 -25.63 4.03 4.46
CA SER A 123 -25.55 4.30 5.91
C SER A 123 -24.15 4.06 6.49
N ASN A 124 -23.32 3.27 5.81
CA ASN A 124 -21.93 3.02 6.18
C ASN A 124 -20.95 3.94 5.41
N LEU A 125 -21.46 4.89 4.62
CA LEU A 125 -20.64 5.76 3.77
C LEU A 125 -20.80 7.23 4.13
N TRP A 126 -19.69 7.95 4.07
CA TRP A 126 -19.64 9.37 4.39
C TRP A 126 -18.52 10.11 3.69
N THR A 127 -18.71 11.41 3.49
CA THR A 127 -17.75 12.29 2.83
C THR A 127 -16.76 12.89 3.84
N LEU A 128 -15.46 12.73 3.59
CA LEU A 128 -14.37 13.26 4.42
C LEU A 128 -13.41 14.14 3.62
N CYS A 129 -12.87 15.18 4.27
CA CYS A 129 -11.69 15.86 3.75
C CYS A 129 -10.43 14.98 3.98
N ARG A 130 -9.36 15.25 3.23
CA ARG A 130 -8.12 14.46 3.31
C ARG A 130 -7.53 14.42 4.72
N THR A 131 -7.58 15.53 5.45
CA THR A 131 -7.06 15.62 6.82
C THR A 131 -7.82 14.71 7.77
N CYS A 132 -9.15 14.77 7.76
CA CYS A 132 -10.01 13.93 8.60
C CYS A 132 -9.88 12.44 8.24
N HIS A 133 -9.86 12.11 6.94
CA HIS A 133 -9.63 10.75 6.46
C HIS A 133 -8.31 10.18 6.99
N ASN A 134 -7.20 10.92 6.86
CA ASN A 134 -5.90 10.46 7.32
C ASN A 134 -5.84 10.24 8.84
N LYS A 135 -6.48 11.14 9.63
CA LYS A 135 -6.58 10.97 11.09
C LYS A 135 -7.37 9.71 11.44
N LYS A 136 -8.52 9.49 10.78
CA LYS A 136 -9.32 8.27 10.96
C LYS A 136 -8.51 7.02 10.63
N SER A 137 -7.89 6.94 9.45
CA SER A 137 -7.07 5.79 9.07
C SER A 137 -5.98 5.48 10.10
N SER A 138 -5.33 6.52 10.65
CA SER A 138 -4.31 6.35 11.70
C SER A 138 -4.87 5.85 13.03
N LEU A 139 -6.11 6.19 13.39
CA LEU A 139 -6.77 5.68 14.60
C LEU A 139 -7.22 4.24 14.39
N GLU A 140 -7.82 3.94 13.25
CA GLU A 140 -8.29 2.60 12.93
C GLU A 140 -7.17 1.56 12.85
N ASP A 141 -5.93 1.97 12.57
CA ASP A 141 -4.75 1.10 12.63
C ASP A 141 -4.41 0.64 14.06
N ARG A 142 -4.95 1.32 15.08
CA ARG A 142 -4.75 1.01 16.50
C ARG A 142 -5.93 0.25 17.12
N LEU A 143 -7.04 0.13 16.39
CA LEU A 143 -8.24 -0.56 16.83
C LEU A 143 -8.26 -2.01 16.33
N THR A 144 -8.82 -2.89 17.15
CA THR A 144 -9.14 -4.26 16.78
C THR A 144 -10.39 -4.32 15.89
N ASN A 145 -10.60 -5.41 15.16
CA ASN A 145 -11.78 -5.58 14.31
C ASN A 145 -13.10 -5.49 15.12
N ILE A 146 -13.10 -5.99 16.37
CA ILE A 146 -14.27 -5.92 17.26
C ILE A 146 -14.59 -4.47 17.62
N GLU A 147 -13.58 -3.68 17.97
CA GLU A 147 -13.77 -2.25 18.27
C GLU A 147 -14.27 -1.49 17.04
N ILE A 148 -13.73 -1.77 15.85
CA ILE A 148 -14.18 -1.14 14.59
C ILE A 148 -15.65 -1.48 14.30
N LEU A 149 -16.09 -2.73 14.53
CA LEU A 149 -17.49 -3.13 14.33
C LEU A 149 -18.46 -2.37 15.25
N SER A 150 -18.01 -1.97 16.43
CA SER A 150 -18.81 -1.17 17.36
C SER A 150 -18.77 0.33 17.07
N THR A 151 -17.98 0.80 16.10
CA THR A 151 -17.94 2.23 15.75
C THR A 151 -19.15 2.64 14.93
N ASP A 152 -19.58 3.87 15.15
CA ASP A 152 -20.60 4.55 14.36
C ASP A 152 -20.13 5.96 13.98
N LYS A 153 -20.99 6.71 13.29
CA LYS A 153 -20.69 8.07 12.86
C LYS A 153 -20.35 8.98 14.04
N ASP A 154 -21.11 8.87 15.14
CA ASP A 154 -21.00 9.76 16.30
C ASP A 154 -19.70 9.50 17.08
N TYR A 155 -19.30 8.24 17.20
CA TYR A 155 -17.99 7.85 17.73
C TYR A 155 -16.86 8.58 17.00
N TRP A 156 -16.87 8.52 15.65
CA TRP A 156 -15.79 9.14 14.89
C TRP A 156 -15.81 10.66 14.92
N ILE A 157 -16.99 11.27 14.91
CA ILE A 157 -17.13 12.72 15.10
C ILE A 157 -16.51 13.14 16.43
N LYS A 158 -16.86 12.45 17.52
CA LYS A 158 -16.32 12.72 18.86
C LYS A 158 -14.81 12.54 18.96
N MET A 159 -14.24 11.58 18.23
CA MET A 159 -12.82 11.27 18.27
C MET A 159 -11.95 12.20 17.40
N LEU A 160 -12.55 12.90 16.43
CA LEU A 160 -11.81 13.60 15.36
C LEU A 160 -12.12 15.10 15.21
N GLN A 161 -13.22 15.59 15.80
CA GLN A 161 -13.47 17.02 16.02
C GLN A 161 -12.67 17.53 17.22
#